data_AF-A0A6J4F7C4-F1
#
_entry.id   AF-A0A6J4F7C4-F1
#
_cell.length_a   1.000
_cell.length_b   1.000
_cell.length_c   1.000
_cell.angle_alpha   90.00
_cell.angle_beta   90.00
_cell.angle_gamma   90.00
#
_symmetry.space_group_name_H-M   'P 1'
#
loop_
_entity.id
_entity.type
_entity.pdbx_description
1 polymer ?
#
loop_
_entity_poly.entity_id
_entity_poly.type
_entity_poly.pdbx_seq_one_letter_code
_entity_poly.pdbx_strand_id
1 'polypeptide(L)'
;MTLSRMILVVLVSAVVSGCSGPQAFVDRNYLAPGIRKQKLPGYDGFVTVCHDGDTPRETRDLLAREACEVYGLQPVLVQENRWQCRLTVPHRATYGCVDPAMRFDNGGYVNPFSPGQVELWQKQQAAAGPASAATE
;
A
#
# COMPACT_ATOMS: atom_id res chain seq x y z
N MET A 1 3.11 -7.07 56.75
CA MET A 1 2.64 -5.93 55.92
C MET A 1 3.45 -5.79 54.62
N THR A 2 3.65 -6.88 53.86
CA THR A 2 4.63 -6.87 52.74
C THR A 2 4.13 -7.53 51.46
N LEU A 3 3.15 -8.45 51.53
CA LEU A 3 2.59 -9.10 50.35
C LEU A 3 1.67 -8.20 49.51
N SER A 4 0.86 -7.37 50.19
CA SER A 4 -0.12 -6.50 49.52
C SER A 4 0.52 -5.37 48.71
N ARG A 5 1.74 -4.94 49.08
CA ARG A 5 2.49 -3.91 48.35
C ARG A 5 3.16 -4.44 47.07
N MET A 6 3.57 -5.70 47.03
CA MET A 6 4.18 -6.29 45.82
C MET A 6 3.16 -6.55 44.70
N ILE A 7 1.95 -6.97 45.06
CA ILE A 7 0.87 -7.21 44.08
C ILE A 7 0.50 -5.91 43.35
N LEU A 8 0.50 -4.78 44.06
CA LEU A 8 0.11 -3.48 43.51
C LEU A 8 1.16 -2.94 42.52
N VAL A 9 2.45 -3.23 42.73
CA VAL A 9 3.52 -2.83 41.79
C VAL A 9 3.48 -3.65 40.51
N VAL A 10 3.23 -4.96 40.59
CA VAL A 10 3.13 -5.85 39.41
C VAL A 10 1.90 -5.50 38.55
N LEU A 11 0.77 -5.16 39.17
CA LEU A 11 -0.43 -4.74 38.46
C LEU A 11 -0.24 -3.39 37.74
N VAL A 12 0.50 -2.44 38.33
CA VAL A 12 0.78 -1.15 37.67
C VAL A 12 1.76 -1.32 36.49
N SER A 13 2.74 -2.22 36.58
CA SER A 13 3.66 -2.48 35.47
C SER A 13 3.00 -3.13 34.24
N ALA A 14 1.94 -3.93 34.42
CA ALA A 14 1.21 -4.54 33.32
C ALA A 14 0.37 -3.54 32.49
N VAL A 15 0.02 -2.39 33.07
CA VAL A 15 -0.73 -1.33 32.37
C VAL A 15 0.19 -0.46 31.49
N VAL A 16 1.50 -0.43 31.78
CA VAL A 16 2.46 0.45 31.07
C VAL A 16 3.14 -0.24 29.88
N SER A 17 3.16 -1.58 29.81
CA SER A 17 3.62 -2.32 28.62
C SER A 17 2.58 -2.38 27.49
N GLY A 18 1.43 -1.74 27.65
CA GLY A 18 0.36 -1.61 26.66
C GLY A 18 0.35 -0.27 25.93
N CYS A 19 1.49 0.40 25.73
CA CYS A 19 1.57 1.47 24.74
C CYS A 19 1.54 0.85 23.34
N SER A 20 0.37 0.37 22.90
CA SER A 20 0.12 0.10 21.49
C SER A 20 0.23 1.42 20.76
N GLY A 21 1.45 1.73 20.29
CA GLY A 21 1.66 2.78 19.31
C GLY A 21 0.66 2.58 18.17
N PRO A 22 0.16 3.67 17.58
CA PRO A 22 -0.78 3.59 16.48
C PRO A 22 -0.14 2.79 15.34
N GLN A 23 -0.60 1.57 15.13
CA GLN A 23 0.01 0.66 14.17
C GLN A 23 -0.20 1.16 12.75
N ALA A 24 0.80 0.91 11.89
CA ALA A 24 0.65 1.16 10.47
C ALA A 24 -0.54 0.39 9.89
N PHE A 25 -1.26 1.01 8.95
CA PHE A 25 -2.46 0.42 8.36
C PHE A 25 -2.64 0.84 6.91
N VAL A 26 -3.40 0.04 6.16
CA VAL A 26 -3.83 0.39 4.80
C VAL A 26 -5.00 1.36 4.87
N ASP A 27 -4.80 2.60 4.41
CA ASP A 27 -5.87 3.57 4.28
C ASP A 27 -6.74 3.23 3.07
N ARG A 28 -7.94 2.74 3.37
CA ARG A 28 -8.96 2.38 2.39
C ARG A 28 -9.86 3.56 2.01
N ASN A 29 -9.50 4.79 2.39
CA ASN A 29 -10.21 6.03 2.03
C ASN A 29 -11.70 6.05 2.42
N TYR A 30 -12.09 5.35 3.49
CA TYR A 30 -13.50 5.31 3.93
C TYR A 30 -14.03 6.67 4.44
N LEU A 31 -13.15 7.62 4.79
CA LEU A 31 -13.49 8.83 5.54
C LEU A 31 -12.85 10.09 4.96
N ALA A 32 -12.86 10.28 3.64
CA ALA A 32 -12.44 11.55 3.05
C ALA A 32 -13.52 12.63 3.31
N PRO A 33 -13.28 13.67 4.14
CA PRO A 33 -14.24 14.73 4.36
C PRO A 33 -14.49 15.48 3.05
N GLY A 34 -15.76 15.55 2.61
CA GLY A 34 -16.17 16.24 1.38
C GLY A 34 -16.58 15.33 0.23
N ILE A 35 -16.28 14.02 0.28
CA ILE A 35 -16.72 13.07 -0.75
C ILE A 35 -18.09 12.50 -0.35
N ARG A 36 -19.18 13.14 -0.82
CA ARG A 36 -20.57 12.77 -0.50
C ARG A 36 -21.05 11.44 -1.12
N LYS A 37 -20.24 10.81 -1.97
CA LYS A 37 -20.50 9.49 -2.52
C LYS A 37 -19.39 8.57 -2.07
N GLN A 38 -19.74 7.49 -1.37
CA GLN A 38 -18.83 6.38 -1.10
C GLN A 38 -18.10 6.08 -2.42
N LYS A 39 -16.76 6.16 -2.44
CA LYS A 39 -15.99 5.66 -3.57
C LYS A 39 -16.44 4.20 -3.72
N LEU A 40 -17.18 3.91 -4.78
CA LEU A 40 -17.59 2.55 -5.10
C LEU A 40 -16.33 1.67 -5.08
N PRO A 41 -16.39 0.40 -4.66
CA PRO A 41 -15.24 -0.50 -4.69
C PRO A 41 -14.72 -0.54 -6.13
N GLY A 42 -13.66 0.22 -6.34
CA GLY A 42 -13.19 0.71 -7.62
C GLY A 42 -11.78 1.19 -7.35
N TYR A 43 -10.95 0.18 -7.13
CA TYR A 43 -9.54 0.29 -6.89
C TYR A 43 -8.90 0.96 -8.10
N ASP A 44 -8.16 2.05 -7.90
CA ASP A 44 -7.52 2.85 -8.95
C ASP A 44 -6.07 2.40 -9.23
N GLY A 45 -5.72 1.20 -8.76
CA GLY A 45 -4.37 0.68 -8.86
C GLY A 45 -3.41 1.23 -7.81
N PHE A 46 -3.90 1.93 -6.78
CA PHE A 46 -3.06 2.45 -5.72
C PHE A 46 -3.54 2.04 -4.33
N VAL A 47 -2.58 1.77 -3.45
CA VAL A 47 -2.78 1.51 -2.02
C VAL A 47 -2.02 2.56 -1.24
N THR A 48 -2.66 3.08 -0.21
CA THR A 48 -2.01 3.99 0.74
C THR A 48 -1.79 3.25 2.04
N VAL A 49 -0.57 3.25 2.55
CA VAL A 49 -0.20 2.74 3.87
C VAL A 49 0.19 3.94 4.74
N CYS A 50 -0.54 4.12 5.82
CA CYS A 50 -0.22 5.13 6.83
C CYS A 50 0.65 4.52 7.91
N HIS A 51 1.67 5.23 8.35
CA HIS A 51 2.64 4.74 9.32
C HIS A 51 3.25 5.86 10.15
N ASP A 52 3.92 5.48 11.25
CA ASP A 52 4.74 6.38 12.05
C ASP A 52 6.23 6.31 11.63
N GLY A 53 7.07 7.09 12.30
CA GLY A 53 8.52 7.16 12.00
C GLY A 53 9.29 5.89 12.38
N ASP A 54 8.75 5.11 13.31
CA ASP A 54 9.38 3.89 13.85
C ASP A 54 8.95 2.63 13.09
N THR A 55 7.94 2.73 12.23
CA THR A 55 7.43 1.62 11.42
C THR A 55 8.49 1.16 10.40
N PRO A 56 8.95 -0.10 10.47
CA PRO A 56 9.87 -0.67 9.50
C PRO A 56 9.30 -0.67 8.08
N ARG A 57 10.17 -0.62 7.06
CA ARG A 57 9.74 -0.68 5.67
C ARG A 57 9.03 -1.99 5.34
N GLU A 58 9.53 -3.09 5.88
CA GLU A 58 9.03 -4.44 5.68
C GLU A 58 7.57 -4.57 6.13
N THR A 59 7.20 -3.92 7.24
CA THR A 59 5.82 -3.89 7.72
C THR A 59 4.90 -3.16 6.74
N ARG A 60 5.36 -2.05 6.16
CA ARG A 60 4.59 -1.27 5.20
C ARG A 60 4.43 -2.02 3.87
N ASP A 61 5.50 -2.65 3.41
CA ASP A 61 5.52 -3.46 2.19
C ASP A 61 4.64 -4.71 2.34
N LEU A 62 4.61 -5.35 3.51
CA LEU A 62 3.70 -6.45 3.83
C LEU A 62 2.24 -6.03 3.73
N LEU A 63 1.87 -4.92 4.37
CA LEU A 63 0.51 -4.37 4.32
C LEU A 63 0.07 -4.01 2.90
N ALA A 64 0.98 -3.43 2.11
CA ALA A 64 0.72 -3.14 0.70
C ALA A 64 0.56 -4.43 -0.11
N ARG A 65 1.39 -5.45 0.13
CA ARG A 65 1.30 -6.75 -0.55
C ARG A 65 -0.04 -7.42 -0.28
N GLU A 66 -0.45 -7.53 0.98
CA GLU A 66 -1.74 -8.12 1.35
C GLU A 66 -2.90 -7.41 0.66
N ALA A 67 -2.84 -6.08 0.52
CA ALA A 67 -3.88 -5.32 -0.16
C ALA A 67 -3.92 -5.54 -1.68
N CYS A 68 -2.77 -5.75 -2.32
CA CYS A 68 -2.66 -5.89 -3.78
C CYS A 68 -2.82 -7.33 -4.26
N GLU A 69 -2.48 -8.30 -3.40
CA GLU A 69 -2.64 -9.73 -3.64
C GLU A 69 -4.12 -10.14 -3.79
N VAL A 70 -5.06 -9.39 -3.20
CA VAL A 70 -6.50 -9.56 -3.43
C VAL A 70 -6.86 -9.51 -4.92
N TYR A 71 -6.06 -8.80 -5.72
CA TYR A 71 -6.21 -8.67 -7.17
C TYR A 71 -5.16 -9.45 -7.96
N GLY A 72 -4.31 -10.26 -7.30
CA GLY A 72 -3.19 -10.98 -7.93
C GLY A 72 -2.04 -10.07 -8.37
N LEU A 73 -1.93 -8.86 -7.81
CA LEU A 73 -0.96 -7.84 -8.24
C LEU A 73 0.17 -7.66 -7.22
N GLN A 74 1.29 -7.12 -7.68
CA GLN A 74 2.44 -6.81 -6.83
C GLN A 74 2.46 -5.32 -6.46
N PRO A 75 2.75 -4.98 -5.18
CA PRO A 75 2.92 -3.59 -4.79
C PRO A 75 4.30 -3.06 -5.21
N VAL A 76 4.33 -1.83 -5.70
CA VAL A 76 5.54 -1.06 -5.98
C VAL A 76 5.41 0.28 -5.28
N LEU A 77 6.37 0.64 -4.41
CA LEU A 77 6.36 1.93 -3.74
C LEU A 77 6.53 3.05 -4.79
N VAL A 78 5.55 3.93 -4.89
CA VAL A 78 5.53 5.05 -5.84
C VAL A 78 5.98 6.33 -5.16
N GLN A 79 5.49 6.57 -3.95
CA GLN A 79 5.79 7.80 -3.23
C GLN A 79 5.71 7.61 -1.73
N GLU A 80 6.55 8.32 -0.98
CA GLU A 80 6.45 8.46 0.47
C GLU A 80 6.36 9.94 0.84
N ASN A 81 5.37 10.31 1.64
CA ASN A 81 5.14 11.68 2.08
C ASN A 81 5.04 11.72 3.61
N ARG A 82 5.61 12.76 4.24
CA ARG A 82 5.53 12.95 5.69
C ARG A 82 4.35 13.85 6.06
N TRP A 83 3.67 13.53 7.17
CA TRP A 83 2.57 14.34 7.72
C TRP A 83 1.38 14.51 6.77
N GLN A 84 1.08 13.46 6.00
CA GLN A 84 0.01 13.43 4.98
C GLN A 84 -1.03 12.34 5.23
N CYS A 85 -1.04 11.70 6.40
CA CYS A 85 -2.09 10.76 6.79
C CYS A 85 -2.86 11.19 8.07
N ARG A 86 -2.59 10.61 9.25
CA ARG A 86 -3.30 10.94 10.50
C ARG A 86 -2.33 11.44 11.57
N LEU A 87 -2.81 12.15 12.58
CA LEU A 87 -1.95 12.68 13.65
C LEU A 87 -1.11 11.60 14.34
N THR A 88 -1.67 10.40 14.52
CA THR A 88 -1.03 9.28 15.21
C THR A 88 -0.10 8.46 14.30
N VAL A 89 -0.42 8.35 13.00
CA VAL A 89 0.45 7.77 11.95
C VAL A 89 0.65 8.79 10.83
N PRO A 90 1.58 9.74 11.01
CA PRO A 90 1.64 10.93 10.18
C PRO A 90 2.14 10.67 8.77
N HIS A 91 2.93 9.63 8.55
CA HIS A 91 3.57 9.37 7.27
C HIS A 91 2.67 8.53 6.36
N ARG A 92 2.81 8.74 5.06
CA ARG A 92 1.99 8.15 4.01
C ARG A 92 2.90 7.55 2.95
N ALA A 93 2.87 6.23 2.82
CA ALA A 93 3.48 5.51 1.72
C ALA A 93 2.39 5.12 0.71
N THR A 94 2.58 5.48 -0.55
CA THR A 94 1.67 5.17 -1.65
C THR A 94 2.31 4.13 -2.55
N TYR A 95 1.64 3.01 -2.73
CA TYR A 95 2.05 1.89 -3.55
C TYR A 95 1.16 1.82 -4.78
N GLY A 96 1.75 1.65 -5.96
CA GLY A 96 1.04 1.24 -7.17
C GLY A 96 0.96 -0.28 -7.20
N CYS A 97 -0.18 -0.82 -7.61
CA CYS A 97 -0.38 -2.26 -7.68
C CYS A 97 -0.50 -2.68 -9.12
N VAL A 98 0.50 -3.45 -9.51
CA VAL A 98 0.91 -3.62 -10.89
C VAL A 98 1.00 -5.10 -11.20
N ASP A 99 0.71 -5.44 -12.45
CA ASP A 99 0.95 -6.77 -12.96
C ASP A 99 2.43 -6.85 -13.39
N PRO A 100 3.24 -7.77 -12.84
CA PRO A 100 4.64 -7.89 -13.23
C PRO A 100 4.84 -8.23 -14.72
N ALA A 101 3.85 -8.81 -15.40
CA ALA A 101 3.85 -9.10 -16.83
C ALA A 101 3.45 -7.89 -17.70
N MET A 102 2.76 -6.90 -17.13
CA MET A 102 2.37 -5.69 -17.85
C MET A 102 3.39 -4.58 -17.64
N ARG A 103 4.45 -4.61 -18.46
CA ARG A 103 5.47 -3.57 -18.51
C ARG A 103 5.54 -2.96 -19.91
N PHE A 104 5.78 -1.66 -19.94
CA PHE A 104 6.22 -0.98 -21.15
C PHE A 104 7.65 -1.39 -21.51
N ASP A 105 8.06 -1.19 -22.76
CA ASP A 105 9.39 -1.57 -23.26
C ASP A 105 10.53 -0.86 -22.51
N ASN A 106 10.26 0.31 -21.94
CA ASN A 106 11.20 1.05 -21.09
C ASN A 106 11.30 0.50 -19.65
N GLY A 107 10.64 -0.62 -19.34
CA GLY A 107 10.58 -1.23 -18.02
C GLY A 107 9.59 -0.55 -17.06
N GLY A 108 8.88 0.48 -17.49
CA GLY A 108 7.85 1.15 -16.71
C GLY A 108 6.66 0.23 -16.44
N TYR A 109 6.14 0.26 -15.22
CA TYR A 109 4.95 -0.51 -14.85
C TYR A 109 3.69 0.10 -15.46
N VAL A 110 2.80 -0.75 -15.93
CA VAL A 110 1.47 -0.37 -16.38
C VAL A 110 0.51 -0.47 -15.20
N ASN A 111 -0.29 0.56 -14.97
CA ASN A 111 -1.43 0.45 -14.05
C ASN A 111 -2.59 -0.27 -14.77
N PRO A 112 -2.95 -1.51 -14.37
CA PRO A 112 -4.00 -2.28 -15.04
C PRO A 112 -5.40 -1.67 -14.86
N PHE A 113 -5.58 -0.74 -13.92
CA PHE A 113 -6.82 0.00 -13.69
C PHE A 113 -6.90 1.32 -14.46
N SER A 114 -5.89 1.65 -15.26
CA SER A 114 -5.90 2.83 -16.14
C SER A 114 -6.12 2.39 -17.60
N PRO A 115 -7.35 2.52 -18.15
CA PRO A 115 -7.66 2.06 -19.51
C PRO A 115 -6.71 2.63 -20.57
N GLY A 116 -6.32 3.91 -20.43
CA GLY A 116 -5.37 4.54 -21.35
C GLY A 116 -3.97 3.94 -21.29
N GLN A 117 -3.47 3.57 -20.10
CA GLN A 117 -2.16 2.90 -20.00
C GLN A 117 -2.21 1.48 -20.56
N VAL A 118 -3.30 0.75 -20.32
CA VAL A 118 -3.51 -0.59 -20.87
C VAL A 118 -3.61 -0.55 -22.40
N GLU A 119 -4.35 0.41 -22.96
CA GLU A 119 -4.46 0.59 -24.41
C GLU A 119 -3.10 0.92 -25.05
N LEU A 120 -2.32 1.81 -24.43
CA LEU A 120 -0.96 2.13 -24.89
C LEU A 120 -0.04 0.91 -24.85
N TRP A 121 -0.09 0.14 -23.77
CA TRP A 121 0.68 -1.09 -23.63
C TRP A 121 0.29 -2.14 -24.68
N GLN A 122 -1.01 -2.34 -24.92
CA GLN A 122 -1.50 -3.24 -25.97
C GLN A 122 -1.02 -2.83 -27.36
N LYS A 123 -1.02 -1.52 -27.67
CA LYS A 123 -0.50 -1.00 -28.93
C LYS A 123 1.00 -1.26 -29.10
N GLN A 124 1.79 -1.11 -28.03
CA GLN A 124 3.22 -1.43 -28.07
C GLN A 124 3.45 -2.93 -28.33
N GLN A 125 2.72 -3.80 -27.62
CA GLN A 125 2.82 -5.25 -27.84
C GLN A 125 2.39 -5.68 -29.24
N ALA A 126 1.34 -5.06 -29.80
CA ALA A 126 0.90 -5.32 -31.16
C ALA A 126 1.91 -4.83 -32.21
N ALA A 127 2.60 -3.73 -31.96
CA ALA A 127 3.69 -3.24 -32.83
C ALA A 127 4.94 -4.13 -32.76
N ALA A 128 5.12 -4.87 -31.66
CA ALA A 128 6.29 -5.72 -31.41
C ALA A 128 6.18 -7.15 -31.99
N GLY A 129 5.09 -7.55 -32.65
CA GLY A 129 4.96 -8.90 -33.25
C GLY A 129 4.23 -8.94 -34.61
N PRO A 130 4.40 -9.98 -35.45
CA PRO A 130 5.56 -10.82 -35.73
C PRO A 130 6.19 -10.38 -37.07
N ALA A 131 7.01 -9.33 -37.09
CA ALA A 131 7.71 -8.90 -38.31
C ALA A 131 9.13 -9.51 -38.47
N SER A 132 9.49 -10.49 -37.63
CA SER A 132 10.81 -11.14 -37.62
C SER A 132 10.77 -12.65 -37.97
N ALA A 133 9.72 -13.12 -38.65
CA ALA A 133 9.57 -14.52 -39.05
C ALA A 133 9.39 -14.70 -40.58
N ALA A 134 9.88 -13.76 -41.38
CA ALA A 134 9.77 -13.82 -42.84
C ALA A 134 11.02 -13.25 -43.54
N THR A 135 12.21 -13.73 -43.19
CA THR A 135 13.40 -13.64 -44.06
C THR A 135 14.39 -14.73 -43.67
N GLU A 136 14.16 -15.96 -44.12
CA GLU A 136 15.21 -16.96 -44.37
C GLU A 136 14.79 -17.83 -45.56
#